data_AF-A0A9E3TRI6-F1
#
_entry.id   AF-A0A9E3TRI6-F1
#
_cell.length_a   1.000
_cell.length_b   1.000
_cell.length_c   1.000
_cell.angle_alpha   90.00
_cell.angle_beta   90.00
_cell.angle_gamma   90.00
#
_symmetry.space_group_name_H-M   'P 1'
#
loop_
_entity.id
_entity.type
_entity.pdbx_description
1 polymer ?
#
loop_
_entity_poly.entity_id
_entity_poly.type
_entity_poly.pdbx_seq_one_letter_code
_entity_poly.pdbx_strand_id
1 'polypeptide(L)'
;MFEAPHEARMAAGYLLALGFGIVVYMRFAFTRQESDVSVRSSVSRIVLCGVWGGAVVVYIVWPDLVRHWNFFMFSQIRWGTTGPAIMGVLLIVWAMRSHLRSAEDGSIDAGGLYAWCRYPLDAAIGVFMVSVTLLCANWLLIALTMVLLCLHRLAIPYEVERYRHRLLGCKYDEYAARTGWFLPTAAPIKKSQYQVPSRFGLTAIMGLLTVLAFIFGALHAVEAPPAIYLFVGSEILAICLVQILVGSSPRGGSTLTGAVLLPFWVYMTLRTPSMPLGFEFVFIGSLVAFGGLLGYCIGALAAGFFLMIDLIEPWLIRDAAAYPLRLQDPPTPHIPVDSD
;
A
#
# COMPACT_ATOMS: atom_id res chain seq x y z
N MET A 1 -31.83 0.02 -1.25
CA MET A 1 -30.76 1.03 -1.37
C MET A 1 -30.49 1.57 0.02
N PHE A 2 -29.32 1.33 0.59
CA PHE A 2 -29.04 1.63 2.00
C PHE A 2 -28.49 3.05 2.13
N GLU A 3 -29.27 3.96 2.73
CA GLU A 3 -28.73 5.25 3.14
C GLU A 3 -27.86 5.07 4.37
N ALA A 4 -26.69 5.70 4.38
CA ALA A 4 -25.92 5.81 5.60
C ALA A 4 -26.73 6.65 6.60
N PRO A 5 -26.90 6.18 7.85
CA PRO A 5 -27.62 6.93 8.86
C PRO A 5 -26.94 8.29 9.02
N HIS A 6 -27.75 9.34 9.12
CA HIS A 6 -27.30 10.73 9.29
C HIS A 6 -26.24 10.84 10.41
N GLU A 7 -26.43 10.09 11.49
CA GLU A 7 -25.50 10.00 12.62
C GLU A 7 -24.08 9.58 12.24
N ALA A 8 -23.91 8.60 11.34
CA ALA A 8 -22.59 8.16 10.91
C ALA A 8 -21.85 9.23 10.10
N ARG A 9 -22.60 10.00 9.27
CA ARG A 9 -22.04 11.14 8.53
C ARG A 9 -21.58 12.25 9.47
N MET A 10 -22.39 12.58 10.47
CA MET A 10 -22.02 13.56 11.50
C MET A 10 -20.80 13.11 12.30
N ALA A 11 -20.75 11.84 12.73
CA ALA A 11 -19.60 11.28 13.44
C ALA A 11 -18.31 11.34 12.60
N ALA A 12 -18.37 10.98 11.31
CA ALA A 12 -17.25 11.11 10.39
C ALA A 12 -16.79 12.57 10.25
N GLY A 13 -17.73 13.53 10.19
CA GLY A 13 -17.43 14.96 10.15
C GLY A 13 -16.71 15.45 11.41
N TYR A 14 -17.18 15.07 12.60
CA TYR A 14 -16.52 15.42 13.86
C TYR A 14 -15.12 14.82 13.98
N LEU A 15 -14.96 13.54 13.62
CA LEU A 15 -13.65 12.87 13.62
C LEU A 15 -12.69 13.53 12.64
N LEU A 16 -13.16 13.87 11.43
CA LEU A 16 -12.36 14.56 10.43
C LEU A 16 -11.90 15.93 10.94
N ALA A 17 -12.82 16.74 11.47
CA ALA A 17 -12.50 18.06 12.01
C ALA A 17 -11.48 17.97 13.16
N LEU A 18 -11.66 17.01 14.07
CA LEU A 18 -10.74 16.77 15.18
C LEU A 18 -9.35 16.35 14.70
N GLY A 19 -9.27 15.32 13.84
CA GLY A 19 -8.02 14.79 13.32
C GLY A 19 -7.25 15.83 12.50
N PHE A 20 -7.93 16.54 11.60
CA PHE A 20 -7.31 17.57 10.78
C PHE A 20 -6.90 18.79 11.60
N GLY A 21 -7.75 19.21 12.55
CA GLY A 21 -7.44 20.31 13.47
C GLY A 21 -6.19 20.05 14.29
N ILE A 22 -6.03 18.83 14.83
CA ILE A 22 -4.83 18.43 15.58
C ILE A 22 -3.59 18.44 14.70
N VAL A 23 -3.65 17.88 13.48
CA VAL A 23 -2.52 17.85 12.55
C VAL A 23 -2.10 19.28 12.17
N VAL A 24 -3.05 20.16 11.86
CA VAL A 24 -2.77 21.56 11.51
C VAL A 24 -2.19 22.33 12.71
N TYR A 25 -2.82 22.23 13.88
CA TYR A 25 -2.36 22.90 15.10
C TYR A 25 -0.93 22.50 15.47
N MET A 26 -0.68 21.19 15.52
CA MET A 26 0.63 20.68 15.91
C MET A 26 1.68 21.02 14.86
N ARG A 27 1.34 20.96 13.56
CA ARG A 27 2.27 21.40 12.53
C ARG A 27 2.65 22.87 12.72
N PHE A 28 1.68 23.74 12.98
CA PHE A 28 1.97 25.14 13.26
C PHE A 28 2.89 25.31 14.47
N ALA A 29 2.69 24.51 15.53
CA ALA A 29 3.55 24.50 16.70
C ALA A 29 4.98 23.98 16.42
N PHE A 30 5.13 22.95 15.58
CA PHE A 30 6.41 22.27 15.31
C PHE A 30 7.20 22.84 14.12
N THR A 31 6.59 23.63 13.23
CA THR A 31 7.26 24.22 12.05
C THR A 31 8.45 25.12 12.44
N ARG A 32 8.55 25.56 13.69
CA ARG A 32 9.69 26.34 14.19
C ARG A 32 11.01 25.56 14.32
N GLN A 33 11.00 24.22 14.25
CA GLN A 33 12.17 23.42 14.64
C GLN A 33 12.72 22.50 13.53
N GLU A 34 12.11 22.46 12.34
CA GLU A 34 12.46 21.48 11.31
C GLU A 34 13.36 22.01 10.19
N SER A 35 14.27 21.15 9.73
CA SER A 35 15.19 21.35 8.60
C SER A 35 14.47 21.19 7.24
N ASP A 36 15.10 21.68 6.15
CA ASP A 36 14.55 21.71 4.78
C ASP A 36 13.98 20.37 4.27
N VAL A 37 14.52 19.23 4.71
CA VAL A 37 14.02 17.91 4.28
C VAL A 37 12.67 17.56 4.87
N SER A 38 12.31 18.13 6.02
CA SER A 38 10.94 18.00 6.51
C SER A 38 9.93 18.61 5.54
N VAL A 39 10.26 19.73 4.89
CA VAL A 39 9.29 20.51 4.10
C VAL A 39 8.71 19.67 2.96
N ARG A 40 9.55 18.98 2.19
CA ARG A 40 9.10 18.18 1.04
C ARG A 40 8.24 16.99 1.45
N SER A 41 8.67 16.22 2.45
CA SER A 41 7.87 15.10 2.98
C SER A 41 6.56 15.56 3.62
N SER A 42 6.54 16.78 4.14
CA SER A 42 5.38 17.37 4.77
C SER A 42 4.37 17.92 3.75
N VAL A 43 4.80 18.32 2.55
CA VAL A 43 3.89 18.71 1.45
C VAL A 43 3.14 17.49 0.94
N SER A 44 3.83 16.35 0.69
CA SER A 44 3.17 15.14 0.20
C SER A 44 2.10 14.63 1.16
N ARG A 45 2.36 14.68 2.49
CA ARG A 45 1.36 14.38 3.52
C ARG A 45 0.16 15.32 3.50
N ILE A 46 0.36 16.62 3.34
CA ILE A 46 -0.77 17.57 3.22
C ILE A 46 -1.61 17.25 2.01
N VAL A 47 -0.99 17.06 0.84
CA VAL A 47 -1.71 16.77 -0.39
C VAL A 47 -2.52 15.49 -0.23
N LEU A 48 -1.91 14.43 0.31
CA LEU A 48 -2.57 13.15 0.52
C LEU A 48 -3.76 13.26 1.49
N CYS A 49 -3.55 13.85 2.66
CA CYS A 49 -4.60 14.04 3.66
C CYS A 49 -5.69 15.02 3.19
N GLY A 50 -5.32 16.03 2.39
CA GLY A 50 -6.24 17.01 1.83
C GLY A 50 -7.13 16.42 0.74
N VAL A 51 -6.56 15.63 -0.17
CA VAL A 51 -7.33 14.90 -1.20
C VAL A 51 -8.30 13.92 -0.52
N TRP A 52 -7.83 13.13 0.44
CA TRP A 52 -8.68 12.21 1.19
C TRP A 52 -9.77 12.93 1.99
N GLY A 53 -9.38 13.94 2.78
CA GLY A 53 -10.31 14.72 3.60
C GLY A 53 -11.36 15.43 2.76
N GLY A 54 -10.97 15.97 1.60
CA GLY A 54 -11.89 16.55 0.62
C GLY A 54 -12.93 15.55 0.13
N ALA A 55 -12.54 14.31 -0.17
CA ALA A 55 -13.47 13.26 -0.54
C ALA A 55 -14.46 12.90 0.59
N VAL A 56 -14.00 12.88 1.84
CA VAL A 56 -14.87 12.68 3.01
C VAL A 56 -15.84 13.86 3.19
N VAL A 57 -15.38 15.10 2.98
CA VAL A 57 -16.26 16.29 2.99
C VAL A 57 -17.32 16.20 1.89
N VAL A 58 -16.95 15.80 0.67
CA VAL A 58 -17.91 15.58 -0.41
C VAL A 58 -18.96 14.54 -0.02
N TYR A 59 -18.55 13.44 0.62
CA TYR A 59 -19.46 12.43 1.13
C TYR A 59 -20.44 12.94 2.20
N ILE A 60 -20.00 13.85 3.06
CA ILE A 60 -20.84 14.44 4.11
C ILE A 60 -21.82 15.47 3.54
N VAL A 61 -21.33 16.40 2.70
CA VAL A 61 -22.08 17.56 2.22
C VAL A 61 -22.99 17.21 1.03
N TRP A 62 -22.53 16.36 0.11
CA TRP A 62 -23.26 15.95 -1.09
C TRP A 62 -23.42 14.43 -1.17
N PRO A 63 -24.16 13.81 -0.22
CA PRO A 63 -24.31 12.36 -0.14
C PRO A 63 -24.89 11.75 -1.41
N ASP A 64 -25.73 12.49 -2.15
CA ASP A 64 -26.39 11.99 -3.36
C ASP A 64 -25.40 11.67 -4.50
N LEU A 65 -24.29 12.41 -4.60
CA LEU A 65 -23.25 12.16 -5.61
C LEU A 65 -22.57 10.79 -5.42
N VAL A 66 -22.44 10.36 -4.17
CA VAL A 66 -21.66 9.16 -3.79
C VAL A 66 -22.54 8.02 -3.29
N ARG A 67 -23.86 8.21 -3.22
CA ARG A 67 -24.84 7.25 -2.71
C ARG A 67 -24.78 5.88 -3.41
N HIS A 68 -24.49 5.89 -4.71
CA HIS A 68 -24.38 4.68 -5.53
C HIS A 68 -23.20 3.77 -5.13
N TRP A 69 -22.22 4.31 -4.40
CA TRP A 69 -21.03 3.60 -3.94
C TRP A 69 -21.14 3.11 -2.49
N ASN A 70 -22.28 3.35 -1.82
CA ASN A 70 -22.50 2.84 -0.48
C ASN A 70 -22.68 1.32 -0.50
N PHE A 71 -22.10 0.64 0.48
CA PHE A 71 -22.34 -0.78 0.69
C PHE A 71 -23.03 -1.04 2.03
N PHE A 72 -23.67 -2.20 2.11
CA PHE A 72 -24.30 -2.64 3.33
C PHE A 72 -23.24 -3.04 4.35
N MET A 73 -23.26 -2.39 5.51
CA MET A 73 -22.40 -2.72 6.64
C MET A 73 -23.26 -2.71 7.89
N PHE A 74 -23.11 -3.74 8.72
CA PHE A 74 -23.80 -3.83 10.00
C PHE A 74 -23.51 -2.60 10.85
N SER A 75 -24.55 -2.05 11.49
CA SER A 75 -24.45 -0.84 12.31
C SER A 75 -23.39 -1.00 13.41
N GLN A 76 -23.33 -2.17 14.04
CA GLN A 76 -22.38 -2.48 15.10
C GLN A 76 -20.93 -2.47 14.59
N ILE A 77 -20.66 -3.07 13.42
CA ILE A 77 -19.33 -3.06 12.81
C ILE A 77 -18.95 -1.64 12.43
N ARG A 78 -19.87 -0.90 11.81
CA ARG A 78 -19.69 0.50 11.42
C ARG A 78 -19.32 1.37 12.61
N TRP A 79 -20.10 1.33 13.69
CA TRP A 79 -19.80 2.09 14.91
C TRP A 79 -18.56 1.60 15.63
N GLY A 80 -18.24 0.31 15.54
CA GLY A 80 -16.99 -0.26 16.05
C GLY A 80 -15.73 0.39 15.47
N THR A 81 -15.80 0.97 14.27
CA THR A 81 -14.68 1.69 13.64
C THR A 81 -14.35 3.05 14.27
N THR A 82 -15.26 3.61 15.09
CA THR A 82 -15.01 4.88 15.80
C THR A 82 -13.88 4.76 16.83
N GLY A 83 -13.78 3.62 17.52
CA GLY A 83 -12.71 3.36 18.49
C GLY A 83 -11.32 3.43 17.86
N PRO A 84 -11.04 2.67 16.79
CA PRO A 84 -9.81 2.79 16.01
C PRO A 84 -9.55 4.20 15.45
N ALA A 85 -10.58 4.96 15.06
CA ALA A 85 -10.41 6.35 14.63
C ALA A 85 -9.91 7.25 15.77
N ILE A 86 -10.52 7.17 16.96
CA ILE A 86 -10.09 7.91 18.15
C ILE A 86 -8.66 7.50 18.53
N MET A 87 -8.37 6.20 18.52
CA MET A 87 -7.01 5.68 18.76
C MET A 87 -6.01 6.25 17.75
N GLY A 88 -6.38 6.33 16.47
CA GLY A 88 -5.56 6.96 15.43
C GLY A 88 -5.21 8.41 15.77
N VAL A 89 -6.17 9.20 16.25
CA VAL A 89 -5.92 10.58 16.71
C VAL A 89 -4.96 10.63 17.89
N LEU A 90 -5.14 9.76 18.90
CA LEU A 90 -4.25 9.68 20.05
C LEU A 90 -2.82 9.27 19.64
N LEU A 91 -2.69 8.31 18.73
CA LEU A 91 -1.42 7.89 18.14
C LEU A 91 -0.76 9.00 17.34
N ILE A 92 -1.53 9.81 16.61
CA ILE A 92 -1.02 11.00 15.90
C ILE A 92 -0.40 11.98 16.91
N VAL A 93 -1.08 12.29 18.02
CA VAL A 93 -0.55 13.18 19.07
C VAL A 93 0.71 12.59 19.70
N TRP A 94 0.72 11.30 20.00
CA TRP A 94 1.89 10.63 20.58
C TRP A 94 3.07 10.58 19.60
N ALA A 95 2.82 10.31 18.32
CA ALA A 95 3.85 10.25 17.29
C ALA A 95 4.51 11.61 17.10
N MET A 96 3.74 12.70 17.19
CA MET A 96 4.27 14.07 17.12
C MET A 96 5.08 14.47 18.37
N ARG A 97 4.79 13.89 19.54
CA ARG A 97 5.60 14.07 20.75
C ARG A 97 6.83 13.15 20.80
N SER A 98 6.86 12.13 19.95
CA SER A 98 7.99 11.20 19.84
C SER A 98 9.12 11.86 19.07
N HIS A 99 10.36 11.45 19.33
CA HIS A 99 11.54 12.06 18.72
C HIS A 99 12.51 11.02 18.17
N LEU A 100 13.23 11.41 17.13
CA LEU A 100 14.35 10.68 16.56
C LEU A 100 15.50 11.67 16.38
N ARG A 101 16.50 11.61 17.25
CA ARG A 101 17.63 12.54 17.28
C ARG A 101 18.95 11.79 17.13
N SER A 102 19.96 12.46 16.58
CA SER A 102 21.33 12.00 16.73
C SER A 102 21.82 12.44 18.12
N ALA A 103 22.26 11.50 18.94
CA ALA A 103 22.95 11.78 20.18
C ALA A 103 24.38 12.30 19.90
N GLU A 104 25.04 12.85 20.93
CA GLU A 104 26.38 13.45 20.82
C GLU A 104 27.48 12.43 20.48
N ASP A 105 27.31 11.18 20.91
CA ASP A 105 28.14 10.02 20.51
C ASP A 105 27.85 9.55 19.07
N GLY A 106 26.94 10.25 18.39
CA GLY A 106 26.39 9.97 17.08
C GLY A 106 25.43 8.78 17.06
N SER A 107 25.08 8.16 18.19
CA SER A 107 24.04 7.11 18.23
C SER A 107 22.67 7.70 17.92
N ILE A 108 21.69 6.85 17.58
CA ILE A 108 20.32 7.31 17.31
C ILE A 108 19.50 7.17 18.60
N ASP A 109 19.15 8.31 19.18
CA ASP A 109 18.21 8.42 20.30
C ASP A 109 16.78 8.45 19.74
N ALA A 110 16.07 7.33 19.90
CA ALA A 110 14.71 7.11 19.41
C ALA A 110 13.75 6.99 20.59
N GLY A 111 13.05 8.07 20.92
CA GLY A 111 12.10 8.12 22.02
C GLY A 111 10.64 7.99 21.59
N GLY A 112 9.81 7.42 22.46
CA GLY A 112 8.38 7.24 22.21
C GLY A 112 8.10 6.20 21.12
N LEU A 113 7.17 6.49 20.21
CA LEU A 113 6.79 5.55 19.15
C LEU A 113 7.92 5.24 18.15
N TYR A 114 8.92 6.14 18.04
CA TYR A 114 10.10 5.90 17.20
C TYR A 114 10.99 4.77 17.72
N ALA A 115 10.86 4.37 18.99
CA ALA A 115 11.55 3.21 19.54
C ALA A 115 11.04 1.89 18.92
N TRP A 116 9.81 1.86 18.41
CA TRP A 116 9.19 0.63 17.89
C TRP A 116 9.04 0.63 16.36
N CYS A 117 8.85 1.81 15.75
CA CYS A 117 8.65 1.92 14.30
C CYS A 117 9.25 3.21 13.73
N ARG A 118 9.64 3.17 12.44
CA ARG A 118 10.32 4.28 11.74
C ARG A 118 9.40 5.39 11.28
N TYR A 119 8.10 5.07 11.12
CA TYR A 119 7.07 5.95 10.57
C TYR A 119 5.80 5.96 11.42
N PRO A 120 5.88 6.29 12.72
CA PRO A 120 4.74 6.21 13.62
C PRO A 120 3.60 7.15 13.26
N LEU A 121 3.92 8.37 12.79
CA LEU A 121 2.92 9.35 12.38
C LEU A 121 2.11 8.88 11.17
N ASP A 122 2.82 8.36 10.16
CA ASP A 122 2.23 7.83 8.93
C ASP A 122 1.34 6.61 9.22
N ALA A 123 1.79 5.72 10.11
CA ALA A 123 1.00 4.60 10.58
C ALA A 123 -0.29 5.06 11.28
N ALA A 124 -0.18 6.06 12.16
CA ALA A 124 -1.33 6.60 12.89
C ALA A 124 -2.34 7.30 11.97
N ILE A 125 -1.87 8.08 10.98
CA ILE A 125 -2.70 8.66 9.92
C ILE A 125 -3.40 7.55 9.13
N GLY A 126 -2.68 6.48 8.78
CA GLY A 126 -3.27 5.35 8.06
C GLY A 126 -4.39 4.67 8.86
N VAL A 127 -4.17 4.39 10.15
CA VAL A 127 -5.21 3.85 11.05
C VAL A 127 -6.43 4.76 11.08
N PHE A 128 -6.22 6.07 11.23
CA PHE A 128 -7.30 7.05 11.24
C PHE A 128 -8.08 7.06 9.91
N MET A 129 -7.38 7.14 8.77
CA MET A 129 -7.99 7.18 7.44
C MET A 129 -8.82 5.93 7.15
N VAL A 130 -8.28 4.74 7.42
CA VAL A 130 -8.99 3.46 7.24
C VAL A 130 -10.24 3.43 8.12
N SER A 131 -10.12 3.83 9.38
CA SER A 131 -11.23 3.80 10.33
C SER A 131 -12.39 4.71 9.91
N VAL A 132 -12.11 5.96 9.56
CA VAL A 132 -13.13 6.92 9.09
C VAL A 132 -13.74 6.46 7.77
N THR A 133 -12.94 5.89 6.87
CA THR A 133 -13.43 5.38 5.59
C THR A 133 -14.40 4.20 5.77
N LEU A 134 -14.08 3.28 6.69
CA LEU A 134 -14.97 2.17 7.04
C LEU A 134 -16.24 2.66 7.74
N LEU A 135 -16.15 3.69 8.59
CA LEU A 135 -17.32 4.35 9.19
C LEU A 135 -18.29 4.88 8.14
N CYS A 136 -17.76 5.43 7.03
CA CYS A 136 -18.56 5.88 5.89
C CYS A 136 -19.20 4.73 5.10
N ALA A 137 -18.68 3.50 5.19
CA ALA A 137 -19.17 2.34 4.45
C ALA A 137 -19.40 2.62 2.95
N ASN A 138 -18.40 3.23 2.31
CA ASN A 138 -18.45 3.65 0.92
C ASN A 138 -17.26 3.10 0.12
N TRP A 139 -17.54 2.38 -0.97
CA TRP A 139 -16.52 1.72 -1.79
C TRP A 139 -15.54 2.70 -2.44
N LEU A 140 -16.01 3.87 -2.89
CA LEU A 140 -15.17 4.89 -3.52
C LEU A 140 -14.14 5.42 -2.51
N LEU A 141 -14.58 5.69 -1.28
CA LEU A 141 -13.68 6.11 -0.20
C LEU A 141 -12.69 5.01 0.18
N ILE A 142 -13.12 3.74 0.25
CA ILE A 142 -12.22 2.60 0.51
C ILE A 142 -11.14 2.53 -0.58
N ALA A 143 -11.54 2.55 -1.85
CA ALA A 143 -10.61 2.50 -2.98
C ALA A 143 -9.62 3.67 -2.94
N LEU A 144 -10.13 4.89 -2.73
CA LEU A 144 -9.29 6.09 -2.61
C LEU A 144 -8.29 5.96 -1.45
N THR A 145 -8.74 5.55 -0.26
CA THR A 145 -7.87 5.35 0.90
C THR A 145 -6.80 4.31 0.61
N MET A 146 -7.14 3.19 -0.03
CA MET A 146 -6.16 2.17 -0.41
C MET A 146 -5.10 2.72 -1.39
N VAL A 147 -5.52 3.44 -2.43
CA VAL A 147 -4.61 4.07 -3.39
C VAL A 147 -3.68 5.06 -2.69
N LEU A 148 -4.23 5.93 -1.84
CA LEU A 148 -3.46 6.92 -1.10
C LEU A 148 -2.48 6.27 -0.13
N LEU A 149 -2.87 5.22 0.59
CA LEU A 149 -1.95 4.48 1.46
C LEU A 149 -0.84 3.78 0.67
N CYS A 150 -1.13 3.24 -0.52
CA CYS A 150 -0.12 2.67 -1.41
C CYS A 150 0.86 3.74 -1.90
N LEU A 151 0.35 4.87 -2.41
CA LEU A 151 1.18 6.00 -2.84
C LEU A 151 2.04 6.54 -1.70
N HIS A 152 1.45 6.67 -0.52
CA HIS A 152 2.13 7.11 0.69
C HIS A 152 3.26 6.14 1.08
N ARG A 153 2.99 4.83 1.04
CA ARG A 153 3.99 3.78 1.33
C ARG A 153 5.10 3.71 0.28
N LEU A 154 4.85 4.09 -0.96
CA LEU A 154 5.86 4.14 -2.02
C LEU A 154 6.71 5.41 -1.94
N ALA A 155 6.06 6.57 -1.83
CA ALA A 155 6.71 7.86 -1.98
C ALA A 155 7.51 8.29 -0.74
N ILE A 156 6.94 8.13 0.46
CA ILE A 156 7.54 8.70 1.69
C ILE A 156 8.76 7.92 2.16
N PRO A 157 8.71 6.58 2.28
CA PRO A 157 9.86 5.82 2.73
C PRO A 157 11.06 5.99 1.78
N TYR A 158 10.84 6.04 0.47
CA TYR A 158 11.96 6.18 -0.47
C TYR A 158 12.76 7.48 -0.26
N GLU A 159 12.10 8.63 -0.20
CA GLU A 159 12.81 9.91 -0.04
C GLU A 159 13.38 10.07 1.37
N VAL A 160 12.59 9.72 2.40
CA VAL A 160 12.98 9.91 3.80
C VAL A 160 14.08 8.92 4.22
N GLU A 161 14.01 7.65 3.82
CA GLU A 161 15.08 6.68 4.10
C GLU A 161 16.37 7.07 3.40
N ARG A 162 16.31 7.46 2.12
CA ARG A 162 17.51 7.88 1.38
C ARG A 162 18.19 9.09 2.05
N TYR A 163 17.40 10.04 2.55
CA TYR A 163 17.95 11.16 3.30
C TYR A 163 18.54 10.73 4.65
N ARG A 164 17.82 9.93 5.45
CA ARG A 164 18.31 9.43 6.74
C ARG A 164 19.58 8.60 6.60
N HIS A 165 19.68 7.76 5.57
CA HIS A 165 20.91 7.04 5.24
C HIS A 165 22.06 7.98 4.89
N ARG A 166 21.83 9.05 4.12
CA ARG A 166 22.88 10.03 3.81
C ARG A 166 23.36 10.77 5.05
N LEU A 167 22.47 11.08 5.99
CA LEU A 167 22.79 11.85 7.19
C LEU A 167 23.43 11.01 8.30
N LEU A 168 22.95 9.78 8.51
CA LEU A 168 23.27 8.94 9.67
C LEU A 168 24.08 7.68 9.30
N GLY A 169 24.19 7.35 8.01
CA GLY A 169 24.99 6.22 7.52
C GLY A 169 24.61 4.88 8.16
N CYS A 170 25.64 4.09 8.52
CA CYS A 170 25.50 2.75 9.09
C CYS A 170 24.71 2.71 10.41
N LYS A 171 24.72 3.81 11.18
CA LYS A 171 23.96 3.85 12.45
C LYS A 171 22.45 3.84 12.19
N TYR A 172 22.01 4.37 11.06
CA TYR A 172 20.62 4.25 10.65
C TYR A 172 20.27 2.83 10.19
N ASP A 173 21.18 2.10 9.56
CA ASP A 173 20.98 0.68 9.25
C ASP A 173 20.72 -0.15 10.52
N GLU A 174 21.50 0.08 11.58
CA GLU A 174 21.32 -0.58 12.87
C GLU A 174 19.97 -0.24 13.52
N TYR A 175 19.54 1.02 13.43
CA TYR A 175 18.22 1.46 13.88
C TYR A 175 17.09 0.85 13.06
N ALA A 176 17.22 0.82 11.74
CA ALA A 176 16.25 0.26 10.82
C ALA A 176 16.12 -1.27 10.97
N ALA A 177 17.19 -1.95 11.40
CA ALA A 177 17.17 -3.39 11.65
C ALA A 177 16.38 -3.77 12.92
N ARG A 178 16.37 -2.89 13.93
CA ARG A 178 15.65 -3.10 15.21
C ARG A 178 14.21 -2.58 15.22
N THR A 179 13.81 -1.77 14.23
CA THR A 179 12.49 -1.14 14.19
C THR A 179 11.68 -1.54 12.96
N GLY A 180 10.37 -1.70 13.16
CA GLY A 180 9.43 -1.91 12.06
C GLY A 180 9.23 -0.65 11.21
N TRP A 181 8.54 -0.79 10.08
CA TRP A 181 8.17 0.37 9.26
C TRP A 181 7.02 1.14 9.91
N PHE A 182 5.81 0.57 9.84
CA PHE A 182 4.58 1.17 10.38
C PHE A 182 4.08 0.45 11.62
N LEU A 183 4.38 -0.85 11.75
CA LEU A 183 3.98 -1.67 12.88
C LEU A 183 5.19 -1.92 13.79
N PRO A 184 4.98 -1.97 15.12
CA PRO A 184 6.03 -2.34 16.05
C PRO A 184 6.55 -3.74 15.70
N THR A 185 7.87 -3.91 15.74
CA THR A 185 8.49 -5.22 15.51
C THR A 185 9.16 -5.68 16.79
N ALA A 186 8.81 -6.87 17.26
CA ALA A 186 9.34 -7.44 18.50
C ALA A 186 10.73 -8.10 18.32
N ALA A 187 11.13 -8.41 17.08
CA ALA A 187 12.37 -9.11 16.76
C ALA A 187 13.13 -8.40 15.64
N PRO A 188 14.47 -8.48 15.60
CA PRO A 188 15.26 -7.95 14.49
C PRO A 188 14.75 -8.51 13.15
N ILE A 189 14.56 -7.64 12.16
CA ILE A 189 14.09 -8.07 10.84
C ILE A 189 15.23 -8.86 10.19
N LYS A 190 15.09 -10.20 10.15
CA LYS A 190 16.03 -11.05 9.41
C LYS A 190 15.98 -10.63 7.94
N LYS A 191 17.10 -10.15 7.39
CA LYS A 191 17.19 -9.84 5.95
C LYS A 191 16.76 -11.10 5.19
N SER A 192 15.72 -10.98 4.35
CA SER A 192 15.30 -12.12 3.54
C SER A 192 16.45 -12.45 2.60
N GLN A 193 16.90 -13.70 2.65
CA GLN A 193 17.98 -14.21 1.79
C GLN A 193 17.55 -14.22 0.30
N TYR A 194 16.24 -14.06 0.06
CA TYR A 194 15.66 -13.82 -1.24
C TYR A 194 15.17 -12.38 -1.32
N GLN A 195 15.79 -11.59 -2.21
CA GLN A 195 15.24 -10.31 -2.64
C GLN A 195 14.68 -10.52 -4.04
N VAL A 196 13.41 -10.16 -4.24
CA VAL A 196 12.83 -10.11 -5.59
C VAL A 196 13.69 -9.16 -6.42
N PRO A 197 14.13 -9.55 -7.63
CA PRO A 197 14.94 -8.69 -8.49
C PRO A 197 14.26 -7.32 -8.65
N SER A 198 14.98 -6.24 -8.37
CA SER A 198 14.45 -4.87 -8.43
C SER A 198 14.19 -4.36 -9.85
N ARG A 199 14.42 -5.22 -10.86
CA ARG A 199 14.28 -4.91 -12.27
C ARG A 199 13.14 -5.75 -12.84
N PHE A 200 11.96 -5.16 -12.94
CA PHE A 200 10.93 -5.67 -13.85
C PHE A 200 11.39 -5.34 -15.27
N GLY A 201 12.22 -6.21 -15.84
CA GLY A 201 12.61 -6.12 -17.23
C GLY A 201 11.37 -6.16 -18.14
N LEU A 202 11.48 -5.58 -19.33
CA LEU A 202 10.43 -5.67 -20.35
C LEU A 202 10.00 -7.13 -20.60
N THR A 203 10.95 -8.06 -20.52
CA THR A 203 10.74 -9.52 -20.59
C THR A 203 9.75 -10.02 -19.54
N ALA A 204 9.85 -9.55 -18.30
CA ALA A 204 8.95 -9.92 -17.22
C ALA A 204 7.52 -9.42 -17.48
N ILE A 205 7.37 -8.19 -17.99
CA ILE A 205 6.08 -7.61 -18.36
C ILE A 205 5.45 -8.40 -19.51
N MET A 206 6.20 -8.64 -20.59
CA MET A 206 5.73 -9.40 -21.75
C MET A 206 5.33 -10.82 -21.38
N GLY A 207 6.15 -11.46 -20.56
CA GLY A 207 5.86 -12.78 -20.04
C GLY A 207 4.58 -12.83 -19.20
N LEU A 208 4.42 -11.88 -18.27
CA LEU A 208 3.22 -11.77 -17.43
C LEU A 208 1.96 -11.53 -18.27
N LEU A 209 2.02 -10.62 -19.25
CA LEU A 209 0.91 -10.36 -20.17
C LEU A 209 0.55 -11.59 -21.00
N THR A 210 1.53 -12.38 -21.41
CA THR A 210 1.29 -13.63 -22.15
C THR A 210 0.55 -14.64 -21.30
N VAL A 211 0.98 -14.84 -20.05
CA VAL A 211 0.29 -15.74 -19.10
C VAL A 211 -1.15 -15.26 -18.84
N LEU A 212 -1.35 -13.95 -18.62
CA LEU A 212 -2.68 -13.37 -18.47
C LEU A 212 -3.57 -13.61 -19.69
N ALA A 213 -3.04 -13.44 -20.90
CA ALA A 213 -3.77 -13.70 -22.14
C ALA A 213 -4.19 -15.17 -22.25
N PHE A 214 -3.32 -16.12 -21.89
CA PHE A 214 -3.67 -17.54 -21.85
C PHE A 214 -4.76 -17.84 -20.82
N ILE A 215 -4.67 -17.28 -19.61
CA ILE A 215 -5.69 -17.46 -18.56
C ILE A 215 -7.03 -16.92 -19.03
N PHE A 216 -7.08 -15.71 -19.58
CA PHE A 216 -8.32 -15.12 -20.08
C PHE A 216 -8.86 -15.84 -21.32
N GLY A 217 -7.98 -16.35 -22.19
CA GLY A 217 -8.39 -17.22 -23.30
C GLY A 217 -9.02 -18.52 -22.82
N ALA A 218 -8.48 -19.15 -21.78
CA ALA A 218 -9.05 -20.34 -21.16
C ALA A 218 -10.40 -20.07 -20.50
N LEU A 219 -10.54 -18.95 -19.77
CA LEU A 219 -11.82 -18.52 -19.20
C LEU A 219 -12.87 -18.26 -20.29
N HIS A 220 -12.44 -17.72 -21.44
CA HIS A 220 -13.30 -17.53 -22.61
C HIS A 220 -13.75 -18.83 -23.23
N ALA A 221 -12.85 -19.81 -23.37
CA ALA A 221 -13.18 -21.13 -23.91
C ALA A 221 -14.21 -21.90 -23.08
N VAL A 222 -14.30 -21.63 -21.76
CA VAL A 222 -15.31 -22.23 -20.88
C VAL A 222 -16.54 -21.35 -20.66
N GLU A 223 -16.70 -20.30 -21.48
CA GLU A 223 -17.83 -19.34 -21.41
C GLU A 223 -18.03 -18.76 -20.00
N ALA A 224 -16.92 -18.46 -19.30
CA ALA A 224 -17.00 -17.92 -17.95
C ALA A 224 -17.81 -16.59 -17.94
N PRO A 225 -18.57 -16.31 -16.88
CA PRO A 225 -19.23 -15.01 -16.71
C PRO A 225 -18.21 -13.86 -16.63
N PRO A 226 -18.54 -12.64 -17.10
CA PRO A 226 -17.66 -11.47 -17.05
C PRO A 226 -17.09 -11.15 -15.66
N ALA A 227 -17.88 -11.40 -14.61
CA ALA A 227 -17.46 -11.20 -13.23
C ALA A 227 -16.23 -12.05 -12.84
N ILE A 228 -16.08 -13.24 -13.42
CA ILE A 228 -14.93 -14.11 -13.14
C ILE A 228 -13.64 -13.52 -13.73
N TYR A 229 -13.68 -12.91 -14.92
CA TYR A 229 -12.51 -12.23 -15.50
C TYR A 229 -12.06 -11.06 -14.64
N LEU A 230 -13.01 -10.26 -14.17
CA LEU A 230 -12.70 -9.12 -13.30
C LEU A 230 -12.13 -9.58 -11.96
N PHE A 231 -12.70 -10.65 -11.38
CA PHE A 231 -12.14 -11.27 -10.18
C PHE A 231 -10.70 -11.71 -10.40
N VAL A 232 -10.46 -12.61 -11.36
CA VAL A 232 -9.13 -13.17 -11.64
C VAL A 232 -8.12 -12.07 -12.01
N GLY A 233 -8.52 -11.10 -12.84
CA GLY A 233 -7.68 -9.97 -13.21
C GLY A 233 -7.31 -9.09 -12.01
N SER A 234 -8.29 -8.77 -11.16
CA SER A 234 -8.05 -8.00 -9.94
C SER A 234 -7.18 -8.75 -8.92
N GLU A 235 -7.36 -10.06 -8.82
CA GLU A 235 -6.58 -10.95 -7.95
C GLU A 235 -5.11 -10.97 -8.35
N ILE A 236 -4.82 -11.22 -9.63
CA ILE A 236 -3.46 -11.23 -10.16
C ILE A 236 -2.81 -9.85 -9.98
N LEU A 237 -3.51 -8.77 -10.35
CA LEU A 237 -3.01 -7.40 -10.21
C LEU A 237 -2.68 -7.07 -8.75
N ALA A 238 -3.59 -7.40 -7.83
CA ALA A 238 -3.39 -7.12 -6.41
C ALA A 238 -2.23 -7.94 -5.83
N ILE A 239 -2.09 -9.22 -6.20
CA ILE A 239 -0.97 -10.05 -5.77
C ILE A 239 0.34 -9.46 -6.26
N CYS A 240 0.43 -9.07 -7.54
CA CYS A 240 1.63 -8.43 -8.10
C CYS A 240 1.96 -7.13 -7.34
N LEU A 241 0.97 -6.27 -7.09
CA LEU A 241 1.16 -5.02 -6.37
C LEU A 241 1.63 -5.29 -4.93
N VAL A 242 1.00 -6.22 -4.21
CA VAL A 242 1.38 -6.57 -2.84
C VAL A 242 2.79 -7.14 -2.80
N GLN A 243 3.18 -7.97 -3.77
CA GLN A 243 4.55 -8.50 -3.84
C GLN A 243 5.59 -7.38 -4.06
N ILE A 244 5.29 -6.41 -4.92
CA ILE A 244 6.13 -5.22 -5.14
C ILE A 244 6.24 -4.39 -3.86
N LEU A 245 5.13 -4.21 -3.12
CA LEU A 245 5.06 -3.33 -1.94
C LEU A 245 5.59 -3.95 -0.66
N VAL A 246 5.47 -5.27 -0.50
CA VAL A 246 5.80 -5.97 0.75
C VAL A 246 7.19 -6.57 0.69
N GLY A 247 7.62 -7.14 -0.46
CA GLY A 247 8.98 -7.60 -0.77
C GLY A 247 9.59 -8.72 0.11
N SER A 248 9.27 -8.75 1.40
CA SER A 248 9.86 -9.62 2.41
C SER A 248 9.15 -10.96 2.57
N SER A 249 7.88 -11.04 2.18
CA SER A 249 7.04 -12.24 2.34
C SER A 249 6.04 -12.40 1.19
N PRO A 250 6.49 -12.65 -0.06
CA PRO A 250 5.62 -12.67 -1.24
C PRO A 250 4.46 -13.67 -1.13
N ARG A 251 4.67 -14.80 -0.43
CA ARG A 251 3.63 -15.81 -0.16
C ARG A 251 2.57 -15.31 0.82
N GLY A 252 2.98 -14.66 1.90
CA GLY A 252 2.05 -14.08 2.87
C GLY A 252 1.21 -12.97 2.25
N GLY A 253 1.83 -12.15 1.39
CA GLY A 253 1.15 -11.12 0.64
C GLY A 253 0.06 -11.66 -0.29
N SER A 254 0.35 -12.74 -1.03
CA SER A 254 -0.63 -13.31 -1.94
C SER A 254 -1.77 -14.04 -1.21
N THR A 255 -1.48 -14.75 -0.13
CA THR A 255 -2.50 -15.35 0.76
C THR A 255 -3.43 -14.27 1.33
N LEU A 256 -2.87 -13.17 1.84
CA LEU A 256 -3.68 -12.08 2.38
C LEU A 256 -4.58 -11.46 1.29
N THR A 257 -4.04 -11.31 0.08
CA THR A 257 -4.77 -10.73 -1.06
C THR A 257 -6.03 -11.55 -1.36
N GLY A 258 -5.89 -12.86 -1.54
CA GLY A 258 -7.06 -13.70 -1.84
C GLY A 258 -8.02 -13.84 -0.67
N ALA A 259 -7.51 -13.87 0.57
CA ALA A 259 -8.34 -13.87 1.77
C ALA A 259 -9.26 -12.63 1.87
N VAL A 260 -8.86 -11.52 1.25
CA VAL A 260 -9.64 -10.27 1.22
C VAL A 260 -10.50 -10.17 -0.05
N LEU A 261 -9.94 -10.46 -1.22
CA LEU A 261 -10.61 -10.24 -2.49
C LEU A 261 -11.72 -11.25 -2.79
N LEU A 262 -11.57 -12.52 -2.39
CA LEU A 262 -12.62 -13.50 -2.65
C LEU A 262 -13.93 -13.17 -1.91
N PRO A 263 -13.94 -12.93 -0.57
CA PRO A 263 -15.16 -12.51 0.11
C PRO A 263 -15.79 -11.26 -0.51
N PHE A 264 -14.95 -10.29 -0.89
CA PHE A 264 -15.38 -9.06 -1.54
C PHE A 264 -16.12 -9.35 -2.86
N TRP A 265 -15.52 -10.13 -3.77
CA TRP A 265 -16.11 -10.44 -5.05
C TRP A 265 -17.37 -11.31 -4.93
N VAL A 266 -17.37 -12.28 -4.02
CA VAL A 266 -18.55 -13.09 -3.75
C VAL A 266 -19.70 -12.21 -3.26
N TYR A 267 -19.44 -11.28 -2.34
CA TYR A 267 -20.47 -10.35 -1.85
C TYR A 267 -20.95 -9.35 -2.92
N MET A 268 -20.07 -8.90 -3.81
CA MET A 268 -20.43 -7.98 -4.90
C MET A 268 -21.24 -8.65 -6.02
N THR A 269 -20.96 -9.92 -6.30
CA THR A 269 -21.59 -10.67 -7.40
C THR A 269 -22.85 -11.40 -6.96
N LEU A 270 -22.83 -12.02 -5.78
CA LEU A 270 -23.99 -12.68 -5.22
C LEU A 270 -24.81 -11.62 -4.52
N ARG A 271 -26.06 -11.43 -4.96
CA ARG A 271 -27.07 -10.75 -4.15
C ARG A 271 -27.37 -11.64 -2.96
N THR A 272 -26.49 -11.66 -1.96
CA THR A 272 -26.60 -12.55 -0.82
C THR A 272 -27.92 -12.26 -0.12
N PRO A 273 -28.85 -13.24 -0.04
CA PRO A 273 -30.06 -13.06 0.74
C PRO A 273 -29.67 -12.82 2.20
N SER A 274 -30.50 -12.11 2.94
CA SER A 274 -30.29 -11.86 4.37
C SER A 274 -30.21 -13.19 5.12
N MET A 275 -29.01 -13.61 5.51
CA MET A 275 -28.78 -14.81 6.30
C MET A 275 -28.82 -14.47 7.79
N PRO A 276 -29.15 -15.44 8.67
CA PRO A 276 -28.95 -15.25 10.10
C PRO A 276 -27.48 -14.97 10.41
N LEU A 277 -27.23 -14.07 11.35
CA LEU A 277 -25.89 -13.53 11.67
C LEU A 277 -24.83 -14.61 11.95
N GLY A 278 -25.22 -15.73 12.58
CA GLY A 278 -24.30 -16.87 12.80
C GLY A 278 -23.85 -17.57 11.51
N PHE A 279 -24.74 -17.73 10.53
CA PHE A 279 -24.41 -18.35 9.24
C PHE A 279 -23.53 -17.44 8.39
N GLU A 280 -23.77 -16.13 8.45
CA GLU A 280 -22.97 -15.15 7.71
C GLU A 280 -21.51 -15.14 8.16
N PHE A 281 -21.24 -15.23 9.47
CA PHE A 281 -19.87 -15.36 9.97
C PHE A 281 -19.19 -16.63 9.50
N VAL A 282 -19.88 -17.76 9.53
CA VAL A 282 -19.33 -19.03 9.03
C VAL A 282 -19.04 -18.93 7.53
N PHE A 283 -19.98 -18.38 6.76
CA PHE A 283 -19.84 -18.19 5.32
C PHE A 283 -18.65 -17.28 4.98
N ILE A 284 -18.57 -16.09 5.59
CA ILE A 284 -17.44 -15.16 5.40
C ILE A 284 -16.13 -15.82 5.84
N GLY A 285 -16.11 -16.50 6.98
CA GLY A 285 -14.93 -17.22 7.47
C GLY A 285 -14.43 -18.28 6.48
N SER A 286 -15.35 -19.05 5.89
CA SER A 286 -15.01 -20.03 4.84
C SER A 286 -14.47 -19.36 3.57
N LEU A 287 -15.06 -18.24 3.15
CA LEU A 287 -14.58 -17.46 2.00
C LEU A 287 -13.19 -16.87 2.25
N VAL A 288 -12.91 -16.37 3.45
CA VAL A 288 -11.58 -15.87 3.83
C VAL A 288 -10.56 -17.00 3.77
N ALA A 289 -10.88 -18.17 4.31
CA ALA A 289 -9.98 -19.32 4.29
C ALA A 289 -9.72 -19.82 2.86
N PHE A 290 -10.77 -19.99 2.05
CA PHE A 290 -10.65 -20.46 0.67
C PHE A 290 -9.96 -19.42 -0.23
N GLY A 291 -10.27 -18.14 -0.04
CA GLY A 291 -9.60 -17.03 -0.70
C GLY A 291 -8.12 -17.00 -0.36
N GLY A 292 -7.75 -17.22 0.90
CA GLY A 292 -6.36 -17.30 1.31
C GLY A 292 -5.60 -18.44 0.63
N LEU A 293 -6.21 -19.61 0.53
CA LEU A 293 -5.65 -20.75 -0.21
C LEU A 293 -5.50 -20.44 -1.71
N LEU A 294 -6.52 -19.85 -2.32
CA LEU A 294 -6.49 -19.47 -3.73
C LEU A 294 -5.38 -18.45 -4.02
N GLY A 295 -5.29 -17.39 -3.21
CA GLY A 295 -4.24 -16.38 -3.31
C GLY A 295 -2.84 -16.94 -3.06
N TYR A 296 -2.71 -17.93 -2.16
CA TYR A 296 -1.44 -18.67 -2.00
C TYR A 296 -1.06 -19.41 -3.29
N CYS A 297 -2.00 -20.16 -3.88
CA CYS A 297 -1.75 -20.91 -5.12
C CYS A 297 -1.38 -20.00 -6.29
N ILE A 298 -2.13 -18.92 -6.51
CA ILE A 298 -1.85 -17.94 -7.58
C ILE A 298 -0.49 -17.27 -7.33
N GLY A 299 -0.20 -16.86 -6.09
CA GLY A 299 1.09 -16.27 -5.76
C GLY A 299 2.27 -17.22 -5.93
N ALA A 300 2.10 -18.52 -5.63
CA ALA A 300 3.11 -19.54 -5.87
C ALA A 300 3.36 -19.76 -7.37
N LEU A 301 2.30 -19.75 -8.20
CA LEU A 301 2.41 -19.81 -9.66
C LEU A 301 3.14 -18.58 -10.21
N ALA A 302 2.79 -17.39 -9.75
CA ALA A 302 3.47 -16.15 -10.15
C ALA A 302 4.96 -16.17 -9.76
N ALA A 303 5.28 -16.63 -8.55
CA ALA A 303 6.67 -16.78 -8.13
C ALA A 303 7.44 -17.81 -8.97
N GLY A 304 6.83 -18.95 -9.29
CA GLY A 304 7.41 -19.96 -10.18
C GLY A 304 7.66 -19.41 -11.60
N PHE A 305 6.75 -18.56 -12.08
CA PHE A 305 6.91 -17.87 -13.35
C PHE A 305 8.10 -16.90 -13.35
N PHE A 306 8.26 -16.08 -12.31
CA PHE A 306 9.43 -15.20 -12.19
C PHE A 306 10.73 -15.99 -12.11
N LEU A 307 10.77 -17.09 -11.36
CA LEU A 307 11.93 -17.99 -11.32
C LEU A 307 12.26 -18.56 -12.71
N MET A 308 11.24 -18.91 -13.49
CA MET A 308 11.45 -19.39 -14.86
C MET A 308 12.02 -18.30 -15.77
N ILE A 309 11.54 -17.05 -15.66
CA ILE A 309 12.10 -15.92 -16.40
C ILE A 309 13.56 -15.69 -16.00
N ASP A 310 13.87 -15.68 -14.70
CA ASP A 310 15.23 -15.49 -14.20
C ASP A 310 16.18 -16.59 -14.71
N LEU A 311 15.66 -17.80 -14.95
CA LEU A 311 16.42 -18.90 -15.54
C LEU A 311 16.63 -18.75 -17.05
N ILE A 312 15.67 -18.16 -17.78
CA ILE A 312 15.71 -18.01 -19.25
C ILE A 312 16.48 -16.75 -19.66
N GLU A 313 16.36 -15.66 -18.89
CA GLU A 313 16.96 -14.36 -19.22
C GLU A 313 18.47 -14.42 -19.53
N PRO A 314 19.31 -15.14 -18.78
CA PRO A 314 20.73 -15.27 -19.11
C PRO A 314 20.98 -15.91 -20.48
N TRP A 315 20.13 -16.84 -20.92
CA TRP A 315 20.24 -17.48 -22.23
C TRP A 315 19.88 -16.51 -23.35
N LEU A 316 18.78 -15.78 -23.18
CA LEU A 316 18.35 -14.74 -24.12
C LEU A 316 19.39 -13.63 -24.27
N ILE A 317 19.98 -13.18 -23.16
CA ILE A 317 21.01 -12.12 -23.18
C ILE A 317 22.31 -12.63 -23.79
N ARG A 318 22.70 -13.89 -23.54
CA ARG A 318 23.93 -14.45 -24.10
C ARG A 318 23.91 -14.46 -25.63
N ASP A 319 22.76 -14.79 -26.21
CA ASP A 319 22.58 -14.77 -27.67
C ASP A 319 22.51 -13.34 -28.23
N ALA A 320 21.91 -12.41 -27.48
CA ALA A 320 21.91 -10.99 -27.86
C ALA A 320 23.29 -10.34 -27.78
N ALA A 321 24.14 -10.73 -26.81
CA ALA A 321 25.52 -10.28 -26.69
C ALA A 321 26.46 -10.92 -27.71
N ALA A 322 26.11 -12.10 -28.23
CA ALA A 322 26.80 -12.74 -29.35
C ALA A 322 26.52 -12.05 -30.70
N TYR A 323 25.52 -11.17 -30.78
CA TYR A 323 25.41 -10.18 -31.84
C TYR A 323 26.25 -8.96 -31.44
N PRO A 324 27.48 -8.78 -31.95
CA PRO A 324 28.11 -7.48 -31.90
C PRO A 324 27.21 -6.54 -32.69
N LEU A 325 26.41 -5.74 -31.99
CA LEU A 325 26.02 -4.45 -32.50
C LEU A 325 27.32 -3.72 -32.80
N ARG A 326 27.82 -3.85 -34.04
CA ARG A 326 28.56 -2.79 -34.72
C ARG A 326 27.64 -1.58 -34.71
N LEU A 327 27.49 -0.94 -33.56
CA LEU A 327 27.51 0.50 -33.52
C LEU A 327 28.85 0.84 -34.16
N GLN A 328 28.83 1.09 -35.47
CA GLN A 328 29.87 1.87 -36.11
C GLN A 328 30.09 3.05 -35.17
N ASP A 329 31.29 3.16 -34.61
CA ASP A 329 31.66 4.34 -33.85
C ASP A 329 31.19 5.54 -34.68
N PRO A 330 30.38 6.46 -34.11
CA PRO A 330 30.05 7.67 -34.84
C PRO A 330 31.38 8.26 -35.31
N PRO A 331 31.50 8.62 -36.61
CA PRO A 331 32.77 9.04 -37.18
C PRO A 331 33.37 10.10 -36.26
N THR A 332 34.56 9.81 -35.73
CA THR A 332 35.26 10.69 -34.81
C THR A 332 35.31 12.07 -35.45
N PRO A 333 34.68 13.11 -34.85
CA PRO A 333 34.80 14.44 -35.40
C PRO A 333 36.28 14.81 -35.41
N HIS A 334 36.83 15.03 -36.60
CA HIS A 334 38.17 15.57 -36.78
C HIS A 334 38.20 16.95 -36.11
N ILE A 335 38.74 17.00 -34.89
CA ILE A 335 39.12 18.27 -34.26
C ILE A 335 40.46 18.64 -34.89
N PRO A 336 40.56 19.72 -35.67
CA PRO A 336 41.83 20.19 -36.18
C PRO A 336 42.71 20.58 -34.99
N VAL A 337 43.89 19.98 -34.92
CA VAL A 337 44.92 20.36 -33.96
C VAL A 337 45.61 21.59 -34.53
N ASP A 338 45.31 22.77 -33.97
CA ASP A 338 46.08 23.97 -34.25
C ASP A 338 47.50 23.76 -33.70
N SER A 339 48.46 23.75 -34.62
CA SER A 339 49.89 23.68 -34.35
C SER A 339 50.43 25.10 -34.13
N ASP A 340 50.76 25.42 -32.88
CA ASP A 340 51.60 26.57 -32.50
C ASP A 340 52.80 26.09 -31.66
#